data_AF-A0A1D2I8L1-F1
#
_entry.id   AF-A0A1D2I8L1-F1
#
_cell.length_a   1.000
_cell.length_b   1.000
_cell.length_c   1.000
_cell.angle_alpha   90.00
_cell.angle_beta   90.00
_cell.angle_gamma   90.00
#
_symmetry.space_group_name_H-M   'P 1'
#
loop_
_entity.id
_entity.type
_entity.pdbx_description
1 polymer ?
#
loop_
_entity_poly.entity_id
_entity_poly.type
_entity_poly.pdbx_seq_one_letter_code
_entity_poly.pdbx_strand_id
1 'polypeptide(L)'
;MSDYHALKFGEFVDDQGTVHNMVSSSVIAAVPEARAAAEAYGREVRFDFLDDSAVHWMLFQRREDTAKAGLLGCLFVIPLFIFGLGAWPFWDLVASQKTRQFQIAFIVVDALIVGALVLGAYLMRRRTLLDPVIRNVRCRARLYRKIVGIARRGGADIPRLYPYYGMYATSRKFFSEAPDRPVPEKEQSS
;
A
#
# COMPACT_ATOMS: atom_id res chain seq x y z
N MET A 1 11.72 -6.21 10.08
CA MET A 1 10.43 -6.88 9.75
C MET A 1 9.53 -6.68 10.94
N SER A 2 8.32 -6.14 10.75
CA SER A 2 7.33 -6.08 11.83
C SER A 2 6.90 -7.52 12.08
N ASP A 3 7.20 -8.04 13.26
CA ASP A 3 6.85 -9.42 13.58
C ASP A 3 5.31 -9.50 13.67
N TYR A 4 4.68 -10.27 12.78
CA TYR A 4 3.22 -10.50 12.81
C TYR A 4 2.77 -10.97 14.20
N HIS A 5 3.65 -11.72 14.86
CA HIS A 5 3.42 -12.27 16.18
C HIS A 5 3.57 -11.27 17.34
N ALA A 6 4.05 -10.05 17.08
CA ALA A 6 4.12 -9.00 18.10
C ALA A 6 2.80 -8.24 18.27
N LEU A 7 1.92 -8.28 17.26
CA LEU A 7 0.59 -7.65 17.31
C LEU A 7 -0.42 -8.63 17.88
N LYS A 8 -1.27 -8.15 18.81
CA LYS A 8 -2.36 -8.95 19.34
C LYS A 8 -3.44 -9.12 18.28
N PHE A 9 -4.15 -10.23 18.32
CA PHE A 9 -5.34 -10.41 17.50
C PHE A 9 -6.34 -9.27 17.74
N GLY A 10 -6.84 -8.68 16.67
CA GLY A 10 -7.72 -7.51 16.75
C GLY A 10 -6.99 -6.17 16.80
N GLU A 11 -5.65 -6.13 16.71
CA GLU A 11 -4.87 -4.91 16.54
C GLU A 11 -4.22 -4.88 15.15
N PHE A 12 -4.07 -3.69 14.56
CA PHE A 12 -3.33 -3.54 13.31
C PHE A 12 -2.61 -2.20 13.24
N VAL A 13 -1.61 -2.11 12.37
CA VAL A 13 -0.78 -0.92 12.21
C VAL A 13 -1.20 -0.14 10.96
N ASP A 14 -1.43 1.16 11.12
CA ASP A 14 -1.79 2.06 10.02
C ASP A 14 -0.61 2.38 9.08
N ASP A 15 -0.85 3.23 8.08
CA ASP A 15 0.20 3.63 7.13
C ASP A 15 1.31 4.48 7.81
N GLN A 16 1.02 5.14 8.94
CA GLN A 16 1.96 5.97 9.72
C GLN A 16 2.76 5.18 10.76
N GLY A 17 2.40 3.92 11.03
CA GLY A 17 3.05 3.10 12.05
C GLY A 17 2.35 3.11 13.42
N THR A 18 1.14 3.66 13.51
CA THR A 18 0.35 3.69 14.75
C THR A 18 -0.48 2.41 14.87
N VAL A 19 -0.57 1.84 16.08
CA VAL A 19 -1.40 0.66 16.38
C VAL A 19 -2.84 1.11 16.64
N HIS A 20 -3.80 0.42 16.04
CA HIS A 20 -5.24 0.64 16.19
C HIS A 20 -5.97 -0.67 16.43
N ASN A 21 -7.11 -0.61 17.12
CA ASN A 21 -8.02 -1.75 17.23
C ASN A 21 -8.82 -1.93 15.94
N MET A 22 -9.02 -3.18 15.56
CA MET A 22 -9.91 -3.61 14.49
C MET A 22 -11.38 -3.43 14.92
N VAL A 23 -12.21 -3.09 13.94
CA VAL A 23 -13.66 -3.17 14.11
C VAL A 23 -14.07 -4.62 13.87
N SER A 24 -14.67 -5.24 14.88
CA SER A 24 -15.21 -6.61 14.80
C SER A 24 -16.15 -6.77 13.61
N SER A 25 -16.04 -7.90 12.93
CA SER A 25 -16.92 -8.27 11.83
C SER A 25 -18.39 -8.30 12.24
N SER A 26 -18.68 -8.60 13.51
CA SER A 26 -20.06 -8.55 14.05
C SER A 26 -20.69 -7.16 13.97
N VAL A 27 -19.90 -6.09 14.15
CA VAL A 27 -20.36 -4.69 14.03
C VAL A 27 -20.66 -4.36 12.56
N ILE A 28 -19.85 -4.87 11.64
CA ILE A 28 -20.07 -4.72 10.19
C ILE A 28 -21.30 -5.52 9.75
N ALA A 29 -21.42 -6.77 10.23
CA ALA A 29 -22.49 -7.69 9.88
C ALA A 29 -23.87 -7.29 10.45
N ALA A 30 -23.89 -6.48 11.51
CA ALA A 30 -25.12 -5.90 12.07
C ALA A 30 -25.84 -4.97 11.08
N VAL A 31 -25.14 -4.43 10.08
CA VAL A 31 -25.74 -3.65 8.99
C VAL A 31 -26.03 -4.56 7.80
N PRO A 32 -27.31 -4.83 7.46
CA PRO A 32 -27.66 -5.80 6.42
C PRO A 32 -27.05 -5.50 5.05
N GLU A 33 -26.99 -4.22 4.66
CA GLU A 33 -26.37 -3.79 3.40
C GLU A 33 -24.87 -4.08 3.37
N ALA A 34 -24.18 -3.89 4.50
CA ALA A 34 -22.76 -4.14 4.59
C ALA A 34 -22.45 -5.64 4.60
N ARG A 35 -23.28 -6.43 5.29
CA ARG A 35 -23.21 -7.89 5.25
C ARG A 35 -23.40 -8.43 3.83
N ALA A 36 -24.45 -8.00 3.13
CA ALA A 36 -24.71 -8.42 1.76
C ALA A 36 -23.56 -8.03 0.81
N ALA A 37 -22.98 -6.84 0.98
CA ALA A 37 -21.81 -6.41 0.24
C ALA A 37 -20.56 -7.25 0.56
N ALA A 38 -20.35 -7.60 1.84
CA ALA A 38 -19.25 -8.43 2.28
C ALA A 38 -19.32 -9.84 1.66
N GLU A 39 -20.49 -10.47 1.66
CA GLU A 39 -20.70 -11.78 1.06
C GLU A 39 -20.57 -11.74 -0.47
N ALA A 40 -21.12 -10.71 -1.13
CA ALA A 40 -21.01 -10.54 -2.58
C ALA A 40 -19.57 -10.35 -3.03
N TYR A 41 -18.85 -9.40 -2.42
CA TYR A 41 -17.44 -9.17 -2.71
C TYR A 41 -16.57 -10.35 -2.30
N GLY A 42 -16.90 -11.02 -1.20
CA GLY A 42 -16.16 -12.18 -0.74
C GLY A 42 -16.16 -13.32 -1.76
N ARG A 43 -17.30 -13.55 -2.45
CA ARG A 43 -17.38 -14.49 -3.57
C ARG A 43 -16.54 -14.05 -4.77
N GLU A 44 -16.51 -12.75 -5.08
CA GLU A 44 -15.74 -12.21 -6.22
C GLU A 44 -14.22 -12.38 -6.03
N VAL A 45 -13.71 -12.20 -4.80
CA VAL A 45 -12.26 -12.22 -4.52
C VAL A 45 -11.80 -13.39 -3.65
N ARG A 46 -12.65 -14.40 -3.50
CA ARG A 46 -12.41 -15.61 -2.68
C ARG A 46 -11.84 -15.26 -1.31
N PHE A 47 -12.55 -14.45 -0.56
CA PHE A 47 -12.10 -13.93 0.73
C PHE A 47 -13.29 -13.74 1.66
N ASP A 48 -13.17 -14.16 2.91
CA ASP A 48 -14.20 -13.90 3.90
C ASP A 48 -13.94 -12.57 4.60
N PHE A 49 -14.77 -11.56 4.29
CA PHE A 49 -14.69 -10.24 4.92
C PHE A 49 -15.39 -10.20 6.30
N LEU A 50 -16.09 -11.26 6.68
CA LEU A 50 -16.78 -11.39 7.96
C LEU A 50 -16.02 -12.28 8.95
N ASP A 51 -14.89 -12.85 8.53
CA ASP A 51 -13.92 -13.51 9.39
C ASP A 51 -12.86 -12.51 9.86
N ASP A 52 -12.86 -12.21 11.15
CA ASP A 52 -11.92 -11.27 11.76
C ASP A 52 -10.47 -11.73 11.62
N SER A 53 -10.20 -13.05 11.58
CA SER A 53 -8.86 -13.59 11.38
C SER A 53 -8.34 -13.34 9.97
N ALA A 54 -9.15 -13.66 8.97
CA ALA A 54 -8.85 -13.36 7.58
C ALA A 54 -8.60 -11.86 7.37
N VAL A 55 -9.45 -11.00 7.94
CA VAL A 55 -9.29 -9.53 7.86
C VAL A 55 -8.03 -9.07 8.56
N HIS A 56 -7.75 -9.57 9.76
CA HIS A 56 -6.54 -9.23 10.52
C HIS A 56 -5.28 -9.57 9.72
N TRP A 57 -5.22 -10.77 9.16
CA TRP A 57 -4.11 -11.21 8.32
C TRP A 57 -3.96 -10.34 7.07
N MET A 58 -5.06 -10.01 6.40
CA MET A 58 -5.05 -9.10 5.24
C MET A 58 -4.49 -7.72 5.61
N LEU A 59 -4.90 -7.14 6.75
CA LEU A 59 -4.40 -5.83 7.21
C LEU A 59 -2.90 -5.86 7.50
N PHE A 60 -2.41 -6.96 8.08
CA PHE A 60 -0.98 -7.16 8.27
C PHE A 60 -0.21 -7.24 6.94
N GLN A 61 -0.65 -8.09 6.01
CA GLN A 61 -0.01 -8.22 4.70
C GLN A 61 0.02 -6.90 3.94
N ARG A 62 -1.03 -6.10 4.09
CA ARG A 62 -1.13 -4.75 3.55
C ARG A 62 -0.07 -3.83 4.15
N ARG A 63 0.11 -3.84 5.48
CA ARG A 63 1.16 -3.06 6.16
C ARG A 63 2.54 -3.43 5.66
N GLU A 64 2.83 -4.71 5.49
CA GLU A 64 4.13 -5.15 4.94
C GLU A 64 4.38 -4.60 3.53
N ASP A 65 3.36 -4.60 2.67
CA ASP A 65 3.45 -4.06 1.32
C ASP A 65 3.73 -2.55 1.36
N THR A 66 2.99 -1.80 2.19
CA THR A 66 3.19 -0.35 2.37
C THR A 66 4.57 -0.02 2.96
N ALA A 67 5.04 -0.77 3.95
CA ALA A 67 6.34 -0.51 4.58
C ALA A 67 7.51 -0.71 3.61
N LYS A 68 7.48 -1.78 2.81
CA LYS A 68 8.46 -2.03 1.74
C LYS A 68 8.42 -0.91 0.68
N ALA A 69 7.21 -0.50 0.30
CA ALA A 69 7.03 0.57 -0.67
C ALA A 69 7.51 1.94 -0.13
N GLY A 70 7.29 2.24 1.15
CA GLY A 70 7.68 3.49 1.80
C GLY A 70 9.20 3.66 1.89
N LEU A 71 9.91 2.64 2.35
CA LEU A 71 11.38 2.66 2.42
C LEU A 71 12.01 2.90 1.04
N LEU A 72 11.56 2.15 0.03
CA LEU A 72 12.00 2.34 -1.36
C LEU A 72 11.65 3.74 -1.88
N GLY A 73 10.45 4.24 -1.54
CA GLY A 73 10.04 5.60 -1.88
C GLY A 73 11.01 6.65 -1.36
N CYS A 74 11.37 6.60 -0.08
CA CYS A 74 12.34 7.52 0.52
C CYS A 74 13.73 7.41 -0.13
N LEU A 75 14.22 6.19 -0.37
CA LEU A 75 15.53 5.96 -0.99
C LEU A 75 15.65 6.55 -2.40
N PHE A 76 14.56 6.54 -3.18
CA PHE A 76 14.57 7.09 -4.54
C PHE A 76 14.21 8.58 -4.61
N VAL A 77 13.37 9.08 -3.70
CA VAL A 77 12.96 10.49 -3.69
C VAL A 77 14.10 11.41 -3.27
N ILE A 78 14.97 11.00 -2.34
CA ILE A 78 16.08 11.84 -1.88
C ILE A 78 17.06 12.19 -3.03
N PRO A 79 17.61 11.22 -3.79
CA PRO A 79 18.45 11.53 -4.95
C PRO A 79 17.68 12.32 -6.02
N LEU A 80 16.43 11.96 -6.29
CA LEU A 80 15.62 12.67 -7.29
C LEU A 80 15.37 14.13 -6.91
N PHE A 81 15.23 14.43 -5.62
CA PHE A 81 15.13 15.80 -5.12
C PHE A 81 16.46 16.54 -5.23
N ILE A 82 17.57 15.88 -4.89
CA ILE A 82 18.92 16.47 -5.00
C ILE A 82 19.26 16.81 -6.44
N PHE A 83 19.06 15.89 -7.38
CA PHE A 83 19.42 16.09 -8.79
C PHE A 83 18.33 16.86 -9.54
N GLY A 84 17.04 16.63 -9.26
CA GLY A 84 15.95 17.32 -9.96
C GLY A 84 15.71 18.76 -9.49
N LEU A 85 15.76 19.03 -8.18
CA LEU A 85 15.48 20.36 -7.60
C LEU A 85 16.72 20.98 -6.95
N GLY A 86 17.55 20.19 -6.29
CA GLY A 86 18.79 20.65 -5.63
C GLY A 86 19.92 21.00 -6.59
N ALA A 87 19.87 20.55 -7.85
CA ALA A 87 20.80 20.97 -8.88
C ALA A 87 20.51 22.40 -9.38
N TRP A 88 19.30 22.93 -9.12
CA TRP A 88 18.90 24.26 -9.59
C TRP A 88 19.74 25.40 -9.00
N PRO A 89 20.02 25.47 -7.70
CA PRO A 89 20.98 26.45 -7.16
C PRO A 89 22.39 26.33 -7.77
N PHE A 90 22.87 25.12 -8.04
CA PHE A 90 24.18 24.92 -8.67
C PHE A 90 24.17 25.35 -10.14
N TRP A 91 23.07 25.09 -10.84
CA TRP A 91 22.84 25.58 -12.19
C TRP A 91 22.91 27.11 -12.24
N ASP A 92 22.16 27.77 -11.36
CA ASP A 92 22.03 29.22 -11.31
C ASP A 92 23.33 29.93 -10.88
N LEU A 93 24.02 29.40 -9.86
CA LEU A 93 25.21 30.03 -9.27
C LEU A 93 26.53 29.68 -9.97
N VAL A 94 26.64 28.47 -10.54
CA VAL A 94 27.93 27.94 -11.02
C VAL A 94 27.88 27.62 -12.51
N ALA A 95 26.93 26.80 -12.96
CA ALA A 95 26.92 26.30 -14.34
C ALA A 95 26.54 27.40 -15.36
N SER A 96 25.64 28.32 -14.99
CA SER A 96 25.19 29.45 -15.82
C SER A 96 26.34 30.37 -16.26
N GLN A 97 27.40 30.47 -15.45
CA GLN A 97 28.57 31.30 -15.73
C GLN A 97 29.68 30.56 -16.50
N LYS A 98 29.51 29.26 -16.78
CA LYS A 98 30.49 28.45 -17.52
C LYS A 98 30.24 28.48 -19.02
N THR A 99 31.18 27.91 -19.77
CA THR A 99 31.08 27.79 -21.22
C THR A 99 29.85 26.97 -21.63
N ARG A 100 29.32 27.25 -22.82
CA ARG A 100 28.15 26.55 -23.37
C ARG A 100 28.34 25.04 -23.43
N GLN A 101 29.57 24.57 -23.68
CA GLN A 101 29.90 23.14 -23.66
C GLN A 101 29.73 22.53 -22.26
N PHE A 102 30.17 23.22 -21.22
CA PHE A 102 29.99 22.76 -19.84
C PHE A 102 28.50 22.71 -19.45
N GLN A 103 27.74 23.75 -19.82
CA GLN A 103 26.30 23.80 -19.56
C GLN A 103 25.55 22.63 -20.21
N ILE A 104 25.85 22.33 -21.48
CA ILE A 104 25.25 21.19 -22.18
C ILE A 104 25.65 19.88 -21.50
N ALA A 105 26.94 19.68 -21.20
CA ALA A 105 27.41 18.48 -20.53
C ALA A 105 26.75 18.28 -19.17
N PHE A 106 26.59 19.36 -18.40
CA PHE A 106 25.92 19.35 -17.11
C PHE A 106 24.46 18.89 -17.22
N ILE A 107 23.67 19.52 -18.11
CA ILE A 107 22.25 19.12 -18.33
C ILE A 107 22.16 17.66 -18.74
N VAL A 108 23.02 17.21 -19.66
CA VAL A 108 22.99 15.83 -20.16
C VAL A 108 23.28 14.84 -19.04
N VAL A 109 24.31 15.09 -18.22
CA VAL A 109 24.65 14.21 -17.09
C VAL A 109 23.54 14.20 -16.05
N ASP A 110 22.96 15.35 -15.72
CA ASP A 110 21.86 15.45 -14.75
C ASP A 110 20.61 14.70 -15.24
N ALA A 111 20.25 14.88 -16.51
CA ALA A 111 19.14 14.16 -17.14
C ALA A 111 19.38 12.64 -17.15
N LEU A 112 20.61 12.18 -17.39
CA LEU A 112 20.97 10.77 -17.32
C LEU A 112 20.87 10.22 -15.90
N ILE A 113 21.31 10.97 -14.88
CA ILE A 113 21.21 10.58 -13.47
C ILE A 113 19.73 10.45 -13.07
N VAL A 114 18.92 11.48 -13.34
CA VAL A 114 17.48 11.46 -13.04
C VAL A 114 16.79 10.32 -13.80
N GLY A 115 17.09 10.15 -15.09
CA GLY A 115 16.54 9.08 -15.91
C GLY A 115 16.88 7.68 -15.37
N ALA A 116 18.14 7.46 -14.99
CA ALA A 116 18.59 6.20 -14.40
C ALA A 116 17.92 5.93 -13.03
N LEU A 117 17.76 6.96 -12.19
CA LEU A 117 17.06 6.85 -10.90
C LEU A 117 15.59 6.47 -11.08
N VAL A 118 14.89 7.13 -12.02
CA VAL A 118 13.48 6.81 -12.32
C VAL A 118 13.35 5.40 -12.87
N LEU A 119 14.20 5.01 -13.82
CA LEU A 119 14.19 3.66 -14.40
C LEU A 119 14.52 2.59 -13.35
N GLY A 120 15.53 2.83 -12.51
CA GLY A 120 15.90 1.94 -11.41
C GLY A 120 14.77 1.76 -10.41
N ALA A 121 14.13 2.85 -9.99
CA ALA A 121 12.96 2.82 -9.12
C ALA A 121 11.81 2.01 -9.72
N TYR A 122 11.53 2.22 -11.01
CA TYR A 122 10.52 1.47 -11.75
C TYR A 122 10.86 -0.02 -11.80
N LEU A 123 12.08 -0.41 -12.20
CA LEU A 123 12.47 -1.81 -12.31
C LEU A 123 12.43 -2.53 -10.97
N MET A 124 12.85 -1.88 -9.88
CA MET A 124 12.76 -2.45 -8.53
C MET A 124 11.30 -2.63 -8.08
N ARG A 125 10.44 -1.64 -8.30
CA ARG A 125 9.02 -1.75 -7.94
C ARG A 125 8.23 -2.66 -8.87
N ARG A 126 8.65 -2.82 -10.14
CA ARG A 126 7.94 -3.57 -11.17
C ARG A 126 7.56 -4.97 -10.71
N ARG A 127 8.46 -5.67 -10.02
CA ARG A 127 8.19 -7.01 -9.46
C ARG A 127 6.98 -6.99 -8.53
N THR A 128 6.99 -6.11 -7.52
CA THR A 128 5.87 -5.97 -6.57
C THR A 128 4.60 -5.37 -7.18
N LEU A 129 4.73 -4.55 -8.22
CA LEU A 129 3.59 -3.94 -8.92
C LEU A 129 2.86 -4.93 -9.82
N LEU A 130 3.59 -5.87 -10.41
CA LEU A 130 3.04 -6.89 -11.30
C LEU A 130 2.71 -8.20 -10.59
N ASP A 131 3.21 -8.42 -9.37
CA ASP A 131 2.90 -9.58 -8.56
C ASP A 131 1.37 -9.69 -8.32
N PRO A 132 0.70 -10.70 -8.88
CA PRO A 132 -0.74 -10.84 -8.78
C PRO A 132 -1.20 -11.13 -7.34
N VAL A 133 -0.34 -11.73 -6.50
CA VAL A 133 -0.66 -12.02 -5.10
C VAL A 133 -0.78 -10.72 -4.30
N ILE A 134 0.20 -9.82 -4.44
CA ILE A 134 0.16 -8.49 -3.80
C ILE A 134 -1.03 -7.68 -4.31
N ARG A 135 -1.33 -7.76 -5.61
CA ARG A 135 -2.48 -7.06 -6.19
C ARG A 135 -3.82 -7.59 -5.67
N ASN A 136 -3.94 -8.89 -5.42
CA ASN A 136 -5.12 -9.48 -4.78
C ASN A 136 -5.31 -8.94 -3.36
N VAL A 137 -4.24 -8.82 -2.56
CA VAL A 137 -4.30 -8.18 -1.22
C VAL A 137 -4.79 -6.74 -1.32
N ARG A 138 -4.23 -5.95 -2.24
CA ARG A 138 -4.68 -4.56 -2.47
C ARG A 138 -6.15 -4.49 -2.90
N CYS A 139 -6.60 -5.43 -3.72
CA CYS A 139 -7.98 -5.54 -4.17
C CYS A 139 -8.93 -5.84 -2.99
N ARG A 140 -8.60 -6.84 -2.17
CA ARG A 140 -9.34 -7.20 -0.95
C ARG A 140 -9.40 -6.01 0.02
N ALA A 141 -8.28 -5.35 0.31
CA ALA A 141 -8.24 -4.18 1.19
C ALA A 141 -9.07 -2.98 0.68
N ARG A 142 -9.15 -2.79 -0.64
CA ARG A 142 -10.03 -1.78 -1.25
C ARG A 142 -11.51 -2.13 -1.03
N LEU A 143 -11.89 -3.39 -1.26
CA LEU A 143 -13.27 -3.85 -1.07
C LEU A 143 -13.67 -3.79 0.40
N TYR A 144 -12.78 -4.19 1.32
CA TYR A 144 -12.99 -4.04 2.76
C TYR A 144 -13.28 -2.59 3.15
N ARG A 145 -12.48 -1.62 2.67
CA ARG A 145 -12.75 -0.20 2.89
C ARG A 145 -14.13 0.24 2.36
N LYS A 146 -14.57 -0.33 1.24
CA LYS A 146 -15.90 -0.05 0.68
C LYS A 146 -17.01 -0.61 1.59
N ILE A 147 -16.86 -1.84 2.07
CA ILE A 147 -17.78 -2.51 3.01
C ILE A 147 -17.89 -1.70 4.30
N VAL A 148 -16.75 -1.34 4.91
CA VAL A 148 -16.68 -0.47 6.09
C VAL A 148 -17.39 0.87 5.85
N GLY A 149 -17.20 1.45 4.66
CA GLY A 149 -17.89 2.68 4.27
C GLY A 149 -19.41 2.52 4.17
N ILE A 150 -19.90 1.34 3.76
CA ILE A 150 -21.33 1.01 3.74
C ILE A 150 -21.83 0.85 5.19
N ALA A 151 -21.17 0.03 6.00
CA ALA A 151 -21.54 -0.21 7.40
C ALA A 151 -21.65 1.11 8.19
N ARG A 152 -20.66 2.00 8.04
CA ARG A 152 -20.66 3.30 8.68
C ARG A 152 -21.82 4.19 8.22
N ARG A 153 -22.15 4.20 6.93
CA ARG A 153 -23.31 4.94 6.42
C ARG A 153 -24.63 4.35 6.92
N GLY A 154 -24.67 3.05 7.17
CA GLY A 154 -25.79 2.33 7.78
C GLY A 154 -25.87 2.45 9.30
N GLY A 155 -25.04 3.29 9.94
CA GLY A 155 -25.11 3.58 11.37
C GLY A 155 -24.29 2.67 12.28
N ALA A 156 -23.43 1.81 11.73
CA ALA A 156 -22.48 1.05 12.56
C ALA A 156 -21.49 1.97 13.28
N ASP A 157 -21.14 1.63 14.52
CA ASP A 157 -20.14 2.34 15.32
C ASP A 157 -18.72 2.08 14.79
N ILE A 158 -18.36 2.85 13.77
CA ILE A 158 -17.09 2.73 13.04
C ILE A 158 -16.43 4.11 12.98
N PRO A 159 -15.17 4.23 13.42
CA PRO A 159 -14.46 5.50 13.36
C PRO A 159 -14.39 6.08 11.94
N ARG A 160 -14.44 7.42 11.85
CA ARG A 160 -14.47 8.14 10.55
C ARG A 160 -13.27 7.86 9.66
N LEU A 161 -12.10 7.63 10.25
CA LEU A 161 -10.88 7.38 9.48
C LEU A 161 -10.58 5.89 9.31
N TYR A 162 -11.28 4.99 10.02
CA TYR A 162 -11.11 3.54 9.86
C TYR A 162 -11.33 3.14 8.39
N PRO A 163 -10.47 2.28 7.82
CA PRO A 163 -9.38 1.51 8.45
C PRO A 163 -8.00 2.21 8.50
N TYR A 164 -7.95 3.54 8.60
CA TYR A 164 -6.75 4.36 8.84
C TYR A 164 -5.68 4.27 7.76
N TYR A 165 -6.10 4.05 6.52
CA TYR A 165 -5.15 3.86 5.44
C TYR A 165 -5.53 4.48 4.11
N GLY A 166 -4.54 4.70 3.23
CA GLY A 166 -4.68 5.35 1.93
C GLY A 166 -5.31 4.47 0.84
N MET A 167 -5.70 5.09 -0.29
CA MET A 167 -6.24 4.36 -1.45
C MET A 167 -5.11 3.81 -2.32
N TYR A 168 -5.17 2.54 -2.69
CA TYR A 168 -4.26 1.96 -3.68
C TYR A 168 -4.73 2.28 -5.11
N ALA A 169 -3.84 2.82 -5.94
CA ALA A 169 -4.14 3.07 -7.35
C ALA A 169 -4.21 1.76 -8.18
N THR A 170 -3.51 0.71 -7.76
CA THR A 170 -3.32 -0.56 -8.52
C THR A 170 -4.28 -1.70 -8.12
N SER A 171 -5.31 -1.42 -7.32
CA SER A 171 -6.15 -2.43 -6.64
C SER A 171 -7.43 -2.86 -7.39
N ARG A 172 -7.51 -2.64 -8.71
CA ARG A 172 -8.79 -2.76 -9.44
C ARG A 172 -9.10 -4.15 -10.01
N LYS A 173 -8.10 -5.00 -10.21
CA LYS A 173 -8.26 -6.32 -10.84
C LYS A 173 -7.82 -7.42 -9.88
N PHE A 174 -8.70 -8.40 -9.66
CA PHE A 174 -8.41 -9.65 -8.97
C PHE A 174 -7.92 -10.70 -9.97
N PHE A 175 -6.97 -11.54 -9.55
CA PHE A 175 -6.35 -12.61 -10.33
C PHE A 175 -6.67 -13.94 -9.67
N SER A 176 -7.68 -14.65 -10.16
CA SER A 176 -8.18 -15.90 -9.57
C SER A 176 -7.23 -17.09 -9.70
N GLU A 177 -6.29 -17.03 -10.64
CA GLU A 177 -5.27 -18.06 -10.89
C GLU A 177 -4.03 -17.89 -10.00
N ALA A 178 -3.90 -16.75 -9.32
CA ALA A 178 -2.77 -16.51 -8.44
C ALA A 178 -2.92 -17.31 -7.15
N PRO A 179 -1.84 -17.88 -6.60
CA PRO A 179 -1.88 -18.56 -5.32
C PRO A 179 -2.27 -17.59 -4.21
N ASP A 180 -3.06 -18.05 -3.24
CA ASP A 180 -3.26 -17.31 -2.01
C ASP A 180 -1.96 -17.27 -1.21
N ARG A 181 -1.72 -16.16 -0.51
CA ARG A 181 -0.58 -16.10 0.41
C ARG A 181 -0.85 -17.08 1.55
N PRO A 182 0.16 -17.87 1.97
CA PRO A 182 0.00 -18.77 3.11
C PRO A 182 -0.42 -17.97 4.35
N VAL A 183 -1.45 -18.47 5.04
CA VAL A 183 -1.81 -18.00 6.38
C VAL A 183 -0.84 -18.65 7.37
N PRO A 184 -0.24 -17.90 8.32
CA PRO A 184 0.70 -18.45 9.29
C PRO A 184 0.06 -19.57 10.11
N GLU A 185 0.81 -20.66 10.33
CA GLU A 185 0.33 -21.95 10.85
C GLU A 185 -0.47 -21.88 12.16
N LYS A 186 -0.30 -20.81 12.96
CA LYS A 186 -1.05 -20.61 14.22
C LYS A 186 -2.56 -20.36 14.04
N GLU A 187 -3.00 -19.90 12.87
CA GLU A 187 -4.44 -19.72 12.57
C GLU A 187 -5.07 -20.95 11.90
N GLN A 188 -4.28 -21.98 11.53
CA GLN A 188 -4.82 -23.24 11.00
C GLN A 188 -5.31 -24.20 12.11
N SER A 189 -4.98 -23.91 13.37
CA SER A 189 -5.22 -24.78 14.53
C SER A 189 -6.21 -24.20 15.54
N SER A 190 -6.93 -23.13 15.21
CA SER A 190 -7.94 -22.51 16.09
C SER A 190 -9.34 -22.75 15.55
#